data_AF-A0A316MHP8-F1
#
_entry.id   AF-A0A316MHP8-F1
#
_cell.length_a   1.000
_cell.length_b   1.000
_cell.length_c   1.000
_cell.angle_alpha   90.00
_cell.angle_beta   90.00
_cell.angle_gamma   90.00
#
_symmetry.space_group_name_H-M   'P 1'
#
loop_
_entity.id
_entity.type
_entity.pdbx_description
1 polymer ?
#
loop_
_entity_poly.entity_id
_entity_poly.type
_entity_poly.pdbx_seq_one_letter_code
_entity_poly.pdbx_strand_id
1 'polypeptide(L)'
;MATAGLVIRIMPGGEQPALAQIRIFPGVADVRPVPGTEHSPCFAVVLESPSVTLKRDMEHLAEMPQVQAVDVAYISYEDDLEESGSIPCPPSAHVSGFHSPRGEQP
;
A
#
# COMPACT_ATOMS: atom_id res chain seq x y z
N MET A 1 -8.90 0.28 2.19
CA MET A 1 -8.68 -0.24 0.82
C MET A 1 -7.41 0.40 0.26
N ALA A 2 -6.73 -0.20 -0.69
CA ALA A 2 -5.54 0.40 -1.29
C ALA A 2 -5.52 0.21 -2.80
N THR A 3 -4.95 1.20 -3.49
CA THR A 3 -4.82 1.22 -4.95
C THR A 3 -3.34 1.40 -5.30
N ALA A 4 -2.78 0.48 -6.08
CA ALA A 4 -1.42 0.56 -6.60
C ALA A 4 -1.42 0.71 -8.11
N GLY A 5 -0.63 1.65 -8.62
CA GLY A 5 -0.21 1.71 -10.01
C GLY A 5 1.10 0.98 -10.18
N LEU A 6 1.11 -0.05 -11.01
CA LEU A 6 2.25 -0.91 -11.27
C LEU A 6 2.69 -0.79 -12.74
N VAL A 7 3.99 -0.94 -12.98
CA VAL A 7 4.55 -1.22 -14.30
C VAL A 7 5.12 -2.62 -14.27
N ILE A 8 4.48 -3.53 -15.00
CA ILE A 8 4.89 -4.92 -15.09
C ILE A 8 5.67 -5.12 -16.38
N ARG A 9 6.94 -5.50 -16.25
CA ARG A 9 7.80 -5.86 -17.37
C ARG A 9 7.69 -7.35 -17.65
N ILE A 10 7.48 -7.70 -18.91
CA ILE A 10 7.24 -9.07 -19.36
C ILE A 10 8.44 -9.58 -20.16
N MET A 11 8.77 -10.85 -19.95
CA MET A 11 9.76 -11.57 -20.74
C MET A 11 9.38 -11.53 -22.24
N PRO A 12 10.32 -11.25 -23.16
CA PRO A 12 10.01 -11.24 -24.59
C PRO A 12 9.34 -12.53 -25.07
N GLY A 13 8.23 -12.43 -25.80
CA GLY A 13 7.44 -13.57 -26.28
C GLY A 13 6.44 -14.14 -25.26
N GLY A 14 6.41 -13.61 -24.03
CA GLY A 14 5.48 -13.99 -22.96
C GLY A 14 4.24 -13.09 -22.83
N GLU A 15 4.05 -12.12 -23.72
CA GLU A 15 3.09 -11.01 -23.57
C GLU A 15 1.64 -11.51 -23.56
N GLN A 16 1.27 -12.37 -24.52
CA GLN A 16 -0.07 -12.92 -24.61
C GLN A 16 -0.49 -13.73 -23.37
N PRO A 17 0.29 -14.75 -22.93
CA PRO A 17 -0.06 -15.48 -21.72
C PRO A 17 0.00 -14.63 -20.45
N ALA A 18 0.96 -13.69 -20.34
CA ALA A 18 1.02 -12.77 -19.21
C ALA A 18 -0.23 -11.88 -19.15
N LEU A 19 -0.61 -11.27 -20.27
CA LEU A 19 -1.76 -10.37 -20.33
C LEU A 19 -3.06 -11.11 -20.01
N ALA A 20 -3.21 -12.35 -20.47
CA ALA A 20 -4.36 -13.19 -20.14
C ALA A 20 -4.46 -13.46 -18.63
N GLN A 21 -3.34 -13.74 -17.97
CA GLN A 21 -3.30 -13.99 -16.51
C GLN A 21 -3.49 -12.72 -15.69
N ILE A 22 -2.81 -11.62 -16.03
CA ILE A 22 -2.91 -10.34 -15.33
C ILE A 22 -4.36 -9.82 -15.37
N ARG A 23 -5.04 -9.92 -16.52
CA ARG A 23 -6.42 -9.45 -16.67
C ARG A 23 -7.44 -10.18 -15.81
N ILE A 24 -7.17 -11.42 -15.42
CA ILE A 24 -8.04 -12.21 -14.54
C ILE A 24 -7.55 -12.24 -13.09
N PHE A 25 -6.42 -11.59 -12.80
CA PHE A 25 -5.86 -11.55 -11.47
C PHE A 25 -6.80 -10.77 -10.54
N PRO A 26 -7.17 -11.32 -9.36
CA PRO A 26 -8.07 -10.64 -8.44
C PRO A 26 -7.53 -9.26 -8.03
N GLY A 27 -8.39 -8.24 -8.14
CA GLY A 27 -8.03 -6.86 -7.81
C GLY A 27 -7.43 -6.06 -8.96
N VAL A 28 -7.11 -6.66 -10.11
CA VAL A 28 -6.71 -5.87 -11.29
C VAL A 28 -7.90 -5.11 -11.86
N ALA A 29 -7.84 -3.78 -11.81
CA ALA A 29 -8.90 -2.88 -12.26
C ALA A 29 -8.69 -2.40 -13.71
N ASP A 30 -7.44 -2.17 -14.13
CA ASP A 30 -7.10 -1.79 -15.51
C ASP A 30 -5.72 -2.34 -15.91
N VAL A 31 -5.54 -2.59 -17.20
CA VAL A 31 -4.27 -3.02 -17.80
C VAL A 31 -4.08 -2.36 -19.16
N ARG A 32 -2.97 -1.63 -19.33
CA ARG A 32 -2.64 -0.93 -20.58
C ARG A 32 -1.21 -1.22 -21.02
N PRO A 33 -0.96 -1.43 -22.32
CA PRO A 33 0.41 -1.49 -22.82
C PRO A 33 1.11 -0.13 -22.65
N VAL A 34 2.39 -0.15 -22.31
CA VAL A 34 3.22 1.06 -22.23
C VAL A 34 3.87 1.31 -23.60
N PRO A 35 3.61 2.45 -24.27
CA PRO A 35 4.20 2.76 -25.57
C PRO A 35 5.73 2.84 -25.54
N GLY A 36 6.40 2.49 -26.64
CA GLY A 36 7.86 2.58 -26.76
C GLY A 36 8.63 1.47 -26.02
N THR A 37 7.96 0.36 -25.71
CA THR A 37 8.53 -0.79 -24.99
C THR A 37 8.60 -2.06 -25.83
N GLU A 38 8.68 -1.93 -27.15
CA GLU A 38 8.59 -3.04 -28.12
C GLU A 38 9.68 -4.11 -27.92
N HIS A 39 10.86 -3.72 -27.42
CA HIS A 39 11.98 -4.63 -27.14
C HIS A 39 12.00 -5.17 -25.70
N SER A 40 11.15 -4.63 -24.83
CA SER A 40 11.02 -5.03 -23.42
C SER A 40 9.59 -4.74 -22.98
N PRO A 41 8.62 -5.58 -23.37
CA PRO A 41 7.20 -5.29 -23.23
C PRO A 41 6.82 -4.93 -21.80
N CYS A 42 6.17 -3.78 -21.63
CA CYS A 42 5.68 -3.33 -20.33
C CYS A 42 4.16 -3.09 -20.36
N PHE A 43 3.51 -3.37 -19.24
CA PHE A 43 2.11 -3.07 -19.00
C PHE A 43 1.97 -2.19 -17.76
N ALA A 44 1.22 -1.10 -17.88
CA ALA A 44 0.70 -0.37 -16.74
C ALA A 44 -0.51 -1.13 -16.20
N VAL A 45 -0.52 -1.44 -14.92
CA VAL A 45 -1.57 -2.20 -14.23
C VAL A 45 -2.06 -1.40 -13.04
N VAL A 46 -3.38 -1.29 -12.88
CA VAL A 46 -4.00 -0.77 -11.67
C VAL A 46 -4.46 -1.96 -10.83
N LEU A 47 -3.95 -2.05 -9.60
CA LEU A 47 -4.30 -3.08 -8.64
C LEU A 47 -5.05 -2.44 -7.46
N GLU A 48 -6.27 -2.87 -7.22
CA GLU A 48 -7.08 -2.51 -6.07
C GLU A 48 -7.20 -3.72 -5.15
N SER A 49 -6.80 -3.57 -3.91
CA SER A 49 -6.80 -4.68 -2.94
C SER A 49 -6.97 -4.14 -1.52
N PRO A 50 -7.43 -4.96 -0.55
CA PRO A 50 -7.33 -4.60 0.85
C PRO A 50 -5.89 -4.20 1.22
N SER A 51 -5.73 -3.12 2.01
CA SER A 51 -4.42 -2.58 2.40
C SER A 51 -3.50 -3.66 2.99
N VAL A 52 -4.08 -4.59 3.74
CA VAL A 52 -3.37 -5.70 4.40
C VAL A 52 -2.91 -6.82 3.45
N THR A 53 -3.50 -6.94 2.26
CA THR A 53 -3.12 -7.97 1.27
C THR A 53 -2.31 -7.41 0.11
N LEU A 54 -2.36 -6.09 -0.13
CA LEU A 54 -1.75 -5.45 -1.30
C LEU A 54 -0.30 -5.89 -1.56
N LYS A 55 0.53 -5.98 -0.52
CA LYS A 55 1.92 -6.43 -0.65
C LYS A 55 2.01 -7.86 -1.19
N ARG A 56 1.21 -8.77 -0.64
CA ARG A 56 1.16 -10.17 -1.07
C ARG A 56 0.66 -10.28 -2.51
N ASP A 57 -0.32 -9.46 -2.87
CA ASP A 57 -0.90 -9.46 -4.21
C ASP A 57 0.13 -8.98 -5.25
N MET A 58 0.94 -7.97 -4.93
CA MET A 58 2.09 -7.56 -5.75
C MET A 58 3.17 -8.64 -5.86
N GLU A 59 3.47 -9.36 -4.77
CA GLU A 59 4.43 -10.48 -4.78
C GLU A 59 3.93 -11.62 -5.68
N HIS A 60 2.66 -11.99 -5.62
CA HIS A 60 2.08 -13.01 -6.52
C HIS A 60 2.14 -12.59 -8.00
N LEU A 61 1.93 -11.31 -8.31
CA LEU A 61 2.12 -10.79 -9.67
C LEU A 61 3.59 -10.91 -10.12
N ALA A 62 4.54 -10.65 -9.23
CA ALA A 62 5.97 -10.76 -9.51
C ALA A 62 6.44 -12.21 -9.71
N GLU A 63 5.75 -13.18 -9.10
CA GLU A 63 6.04 -14.62 -9.22
C GLU A 63 5.51 -15.26 -10.51
N MET A 64 4.74 -14.53 -11.32
CA MET A 64 4.23 -15.07 -12.60
C MET A 64 5.38 -15.45 -13.55
N PRO A 65 5.35 -16.62 -14.20
CA PRO A 65 6.49 -17.12 -15.00
C PRO A 65 6.96 -16.20 -16.12
N GLN A 66 6.05 -15.38 -16.67
CA GLN A 66 6.34 -14.45 -17.77
C GLN A 66 6.77 -13.07 -17.27
N VAL A 67 6.65 -12.78 -15.98
CA VAL A 67 6.97 -11.48 -15.41
C VAL A 67 8.47 -11.42 -15.12
N GLN A 68 9.12 -10.39 -15.67
CA GLN A 68 10.53 -10.10 -15.43
C GLN A 68 10.70 -9.19 -14.21
N ALA A 69 9.82 -8.20 -14.05
CA ALA A 69 9.86 -7.24 -12.95
C ALA A 69 8.48 -6.61 -12.73
N VAL A 70 8.23 -6.19 -11.49
CA VAL A 70 7.08 -5.37 -11.10
C VAL A 70 7.63 -4.12 -10.42
N ASP A 71 7.46 -2.97 -11.07
CA ASP A 71 7.85 -1.67 -10.55
C ASP A 71 6.60 -0.94 -10.02
N VAL A 72 6.69 -0.41 -8.81
CA VAL A 72 5.60 0.39 -8.22
C VAL A 72 5.73 1.83 -8.70
N ALA A 73 4.74 2.31 -9.46
CA ALA A 73 4.67 3.70 -9.89
C ALA A 73 3.92 4.60 -8.88
N TYR A 74 2.92 4.04 -8.19
CA TYR A 74 2.09 4.76 -7.23
C TYR A 74 1.42 3.80 -6.26
N ILE A 75 1.21 4.22 -5.01
CA ILE A 75 0.32 3.53 -4.06
C ILE A 75 -0.49 4.59 -3.30
N SER A 76 -1.80 4.36 -3.20
CA SER A 76 -2.73 5.05 -2.31
C SER A 76 -3.27 4.07 -1.28
N TYR A 77 -3.37 4.50 -0.04
CA TYR A 77 -4.13 3.80 0.98
C TYR A 77 -5.35 4.64 1.31
N GLU A 78 -6.52 4.12 0.98
CA GLU A 78 -7.77 4.52 1.59
C GLU A 78 -7.92 3.74 2.89
N ASP A 79 -6.99 3.95 3.82
CA ASP A 79 -7.28 3.61 5.21
C ASP A 79 -7.97 4.82 5.81
N ASP A 80 -9.18 4.55 6.32
CA ASP A 80 -9.91 5.40 7.24
C ASP A 80 -8.90 6.05 8.18
N LEU A 81 -8.72 7.37 8.08
CA LEU A 81 -8.30 8.16 9.23
C LEU A 81 -9.23 7.70 10.34
N GLU A 82 -8.76 6.82 11.21
CA GLU A 82 -9.57 6.37 12.32
C GLU A 82 -10.09 7.65 12.98
N GLU A 83 -11.41 7.79 13.03
CA GLU A 83 -12.11 8.81 13.81
C GLU A 83 -11.67 8.77 15.29
N SER A 84 -10.91 7.74 15.67
CA SER A 84 -10.15 7.59 16.90
C SER A 84 -8.70 8.06 16.79
N GLY A 85 -8.45 9.27 16.28
CA GLY A 85 -7.25 10.06 16.58
C GLY A 85 -7.15 10.48 18.06
N SER A 86 -7.66 9.65 18.98
CA SER A 86 -7.64 9.90 20.41
C SER A 86 -6.53 9.05 21.02
N ILE A 87 -5.34 9.64 21.14
CA ILE A 87 -4.40 9.19 22.17
C ILE A 87 -5.19 9.28 23.49
N PRO A 88 -5.49 8.17 24.19
CA PRO A 88 -6.17 8.26 25.47
C PRO A 88 -5.28 9.10 26.39
N CYS A 89 -5.80 10.23 26.87
CA CYS A 89 -5.12 11.02 27.88
C CYS A 89 -4.79 10.06 29.04
N PRO A 90 -3.52 9.98 29.49
CA PRO A 90 -3.21 9.22 30.69
C PRO A 90 -4.13 9.73 31.80
N PRO A 91 -4.67 8.84 32.65
CA PRO A 91 -5.62 9.24 33.68
C PRO A 91 -5.00 10.39 34.46
N SER A 92 -5.69 11.54 34.47
CA SER A 92 -5.29 12.70 35.26
C SER A 92 -5.10 12.21 36.67
N ALA A 93 -3.85 12.04 37.11
CA ALA A 93 -3.56 11.82 38.50
C ALA A 93 -4.11 13.07 39.20
N HIS A 94 -5.24 12.90 39.87
CA HIS A 94 -5.72 13.82 40.87
C HIS A 94 -4.58 13.99 41.88
N VAL A 95 -3.71 14.98 41.66
CA VAL A 95 -2.86 15.53 42.72
C VAL A 95 -3.78 16.40 43.56
N SER A 96 -4.60 15.72 44.36
CA SER A 96 -5.17 16.29 45.57
C SER A 96 -4.01 16.54 46.54
N GLY A 97 -3.86 17.80 46.95
CA GLY A 97 -3.22 18.16 48.21
C GLY A 97 -1.73 18.42 48.18
N PHE A 98 -1.31 19.61 47.72
CA PHE A 98 -0.20 20.30 48.38
C PHE A 98 -0.78 21.23 49.45
N HIS A 99 -1.00 20.67 50.63
CA HIS A 99 -0.94 21.44 51.86
C HIS A 99 0.50 21.37 52.35
N SER A 100 1.18 22.51 52.48
CA SER A 100 2.29 22.63 53.41
C SER A 100 2.36 24.04 54.00
N PRO A 101 2.75 24.18 55.28
CA PRO A 101 2.25 25.23 56.16
C PRO A 101 3.18 26.44 56.28
N ARG A 102 2.60 27.51 56.83
CA ARG A 102 3.24 28.72 57.37
C ARG A 102 4.38 28.41 58.36
N GLY A 103 5.40 29.26 58.34
CA GLY A 103 6.44 29.42 59.38
C GLY A 103 7.84 29.41 58.76
N GLU A 104 8.81 30.26 59.07
CA GLU A 104 8.97 31.37 60.01
C GLU A 104 10.27 32.10 59.59
N GLN A 105 10.38 33.39 59.88
CA GLN A 105 11.56 34.25 59.61
C GLN A 105 12.78 33.86 60.49
N PRO A 106 14.01 34.29 60.14
CA PRO A 106 14.51 35.65 60.47
C PRO A 106 14.80 36.51 59.24
#